data_AF-A0A2V6MZD0-F1
#
_entry.id   AF-A0A2V6MZD0-F1
#
_cell.length_a   1.000
_cell.length_b   1.000
_cell.length_c   1.000
_cell.angle_alpha   90.00
_cell.angle_beta   90.00
_cell.angle_gamma   90.00
#
_symmetry.space_group_name_H-M   'P 1'
#
loop_
_entity.id
_entity.type
_entity.pdbx_description
1 polymer ?
#
loop_
_entity_poly.entity_id
_entity_poly.type
_entity_poly.pdbx_seq_one_letter_code
_entity_poly.pdbx_strand_id
1 'polypeptide(L)' 'RMKLIVDGTPHEMKTGDSFYLATNVPHGVETIEETRVLDTFSPPRDEYLAIDEANRQRK' A
#
# COMPACT_ATOMS: atom_id res chain seq x y z
N ARG A 1 11.15 -7.60 -3.10
CA ARG A 1 11.80 -6.29 -2.84
C ARG A 1 11.14 -5.21 -3.67
N MET A 2 11.00 -4.02 -3.11
CA MET A 2 10.40 -2.87 -3.80
C MET A 2 11.10 -1.58 -3.41
N LYS A 3 10.86 -0.54 -4.18
CA LYS A 3 11.28 0.83 -3.89
C LYS A 3 10.05 1.65 -3.55
N LEU A 4 9.93 2.03 -2.28
CA LEU A 4 8.91 2.98 -1.81
C LEU A 4 9.45 4.38 -2.03
N ILE A 5 8.70 5.23 -2.74
CA ILE A 5 9.07 6.62 -3.04
C ILE A 5 8.16 7.49 -2.18
N VAL A 6 8.72 8.19 -1.20
CA VAL A 6 7.99 9.04 -0.25
C VAL A 6 8.49 10.47 -0.39
N ASP A 7 7.61 11.38 -0.79
CA ASP A 7 7.97 12.78 -1.07
C ASP A 7 9.20 12.91 -1.98
N GLY A 8 9.23 12.12 -3.06
CA GLY A 8 10.33 12.05 -4.01
C GLY A 8 11.57 11.28 -3.53
N THR A 9 11.64 10.88 -2.25
CA THR A 9 12.78 10.15 -1.69
C THR A 9 12.59 8.63 -1.81
N PRO A 10 13.51 7.90 -2.45
CA PRO A 10 13.40 6.46 -2.59
C PRO A 10 13.93 5.70 -1.36
N HIS A 11 13.22 4.63 -1.00
CA HIS A 11 13.56 3.71 0.09
C HIS A 11 13.45 2.28 -0.42
N GLU A 12 14.54 1.51 -0.38
CA GLU A 12 14.48 0.08 -0.71
C GLU A 12 13.90 -0.70 0.47
N MET A 13 12.91 -1.55 0.17
CA MET A 13 12.15 -2.32 1.14
C MET A 13 12.21 -3.81 0.80
N LYS A 14 12.39 -4.63 1.84
CA LYS A 14 12.41 -6.10 1.76
C LYS A 14 11.45 -6.72 2.79
N THR A 15 11.29 -8.04 2.69
CA THR A 15 10.51 -8.82 3.65
C THR A 15 10.99 -8.57 5.08
N GLY A 16 10.04 -8.28 5.98
CA GLY A 16 10.31 -7.98 7.39
C GLY A 16 10.40 -6.48 7.70
N ASP A 17 10.58 -5.63 6.69
CA ASP A 17 10.57 -4.17 6.89
C ASP A 17 9.13 -3.65 7.01
N SER A 18 8.98 -2.51 7.67
CA SER A 18 7.72 -1.77 7.80
C SER A 18 7.96 -0.29 7.57
N PHE A 19 6.96 0.41 7.04
CA PHE A 19 7.02 1.86 6.83
C PHE A 19 5.73 2.53 7.27
N TYR A 20 5.85 3.74 7.84
CA TYR A 20 4.70 4.57 8.22
C TYR A 20 4.53 5.72 7.22
N LEU A 21 3.32 5.83 6.65
CA LEU A 21 2.95 6.93 5.77
C LEU A 21 1.95 7.83 6.49
N ALA A 22 2.37 9.06 6.77
CA ALA A 22 1.49 10.06 7.37
C ALA A 22 0.43 10.53 6.35
N THR A 23 -0.67 11.09 6.87
CA THR A 23 -1.77 11.59 6.06
C THR A 23 -1.30 12.57 4.98
N ASN A 24 -1.76 12.36 3.75
CA ASN A 24 -1.49 13.19 2.56
C ASN A 24 -0.02 13.32 2.15
N VAL A 25 0.90 12.51 2.71
CA VAL A 25 2.28 12.46 2.20
C VAL A 25 2.26 11.79 0.81
N PRO A 26 2.75 12.44 -0.26
CA PRO A 26 2.81 11.81 -1.58
C PRO A 26 3.69 10.56 -1.54
N HIS A 27 3.16 9.44 -2.02
CA HIS A 27 3.89 8.18 -2.06
C HIS A 27 3.54 7.32 -3.27
N GLY A 28 4.49 6.49 -3.69
CA GLY A 28 4.35 5.51 -4.76
C GLY A 28 5.30 4.33 -4.58
N VAL A 29 5.09 3.24 -5.32
CA VAL A 29 5.91 2.03 -5.24
C VAL A 29 6.31 1.54 -6.62
N GLU A 30 7.57 1.15 -6.76
CA GLU A 30 8.11 0.41 -7.90
C GLU A 30 8.56 -0.98 -7.40
N THR A 31 8.01 -2.07 -7.98
CA THR A 31 8.45 -3.43 -7.63
C THR A 31 9.72 -3.78 -8.38
N ILE A 32 10.69 -4.37 -7.67
CA ILE A 32 11.97 -4.83 -8.26
C ILE A 32 11.88 -6.32 -8.61
N GLU A 33 11.09 -7.08 -7.83
CA GLU A 33 10.80 -8.50 -7.97
C GLU A 33 9.38 -8.78 -7.45
N GLU A 34 8.86 -10.00 -7.66
CA GLU A 34 7.54 -10.39 -7.16
C GLU A 34 7.42 -10.10 -5.66
N THR A 35 6.41 -9.31 -5.29
CA THR A 35 6.29 -8.73 -3.95
C THR A 35 4.84 -8.73 -3.53
N ARG A 36 4.60 -9.08 -2.26
CA ARG A 36 3.31 -8.93 -1.60
C ARG A 36 3.47 -8.00 -0.41
N VAL A 37 2.61 -7.00 -0.33
CA VAL A 37 2.58 -6.00 0.76
C VAL A 37 1.28 -6.15 1.53
N LEU A 38 1.33 -5.87 2.83
CA LEU A 38 0.15 -5.68 3.67
C LEU A 38 0.04 -4.20 4.03
N ASP A 39 -0.95 -3.53 3.48
CA ASP A 39 -1.27 -2.15 3.83
C ASP A 39 -2.40 -2.10 4.85
N THR A 40 -2.26 -1.21 5.84
CA THR A 40 -3.29 -0.95 6.84
C THR A 40 -3.60 0.55 6.86
N PHE A 41 -4.88 0.89 6.91
CA PHE A 41 -5.34 2.27 6.83
C PHE A 41 -6.15 2.62 8.08
N SER A 42 -5.95 3.84 8.59
CA SER A 42 -6.71 4.39 9.71
C SER A 42 -7.04 5.86 9.42
N PRO A 43 -8.34 6.23 9.26
CA PRO A 43 -9.51 5.36 9.24
C PRO A 43 -9.52 4.40 8.03
N PRO A 44 -10.43 3.40 8.00
CA PRO A 44 -10.61 2.53 6.82
C PRO A 44 -10.90 3.32 5.54
N ARG A 45 -10.53 2.73 4.38
CA ARG A 45 -10.77 3.29 3.05
C ARG A 45 -12.15 2.88 2.54
N ASP A 46 -13.12 3.79 2.56
CA ASP A 46 -14.51 3.53 2.17
C ASP A 46 -14.64 2.97 0.74
N GLU A 47 -13.81 3.46 -0.19
CA GLU A 47 -13.81 3.00 -1.58
C GLU A 47 -13.32 1.55 -1.72
N TYR A 48 -12.37 1.11 -0.88
CA TYR A 48 -11.92 -0.28 -0.90
C TYR A 48 -12.96 -1.20 -0.25
N LEU A 49 -13.61 -0.73 0.82
CA LEU A 49 -14.72 -1.45 1.45
C LEU A 49 -15.90 -1.64 0.48
N ALA A 50 -16.21 -0.64 -0.33
CA ALA A 50 -17.25 -0.73 -1.36
C ALA A 50 -16.90 -1.76 -2.45
N ILE A 51 -15.64 -1.82 -2.88
CA ILE A 51 -15.15 -2.83 -3.84
C ILE A 51 -15.26 -4.24 -3.23
N ASP A 52 -14.86 -4.41 -1.97
CA ASP A 52 -14.96 -5.67 -1.25
C ASP A 52 -16.41 -6.16 -1.15
N GLU A 53 -17.35 -5.26 -0.87
CA GLU A 53 -18.77 -5.58 -0.81
C GLU A 53 -19.32 -6.00 -2.18
N ALA A 54 -19.01 -5.24 -3.23
CA ALA A 54 -19.39 -5.61 -4.59
C ALA A 54 -18.83 -6.99 -5.00
N ASN A 55 -17.62 -7.32 -4.58
CA ASN A 55 -17.01 -8.63 -4.84
C ASN A 55 -17.66 -9.78 -4.06
N ARG A 56 -18.18 -9.52 -2.84
CA ARG A 56 -18.95 -10.51 -2.08
C ARG A 56 -20.26 -10.87 -2.77
N GLN A 57 -20.94 -9.89 -3.37
CA GLN A 57 -22.23 -10.09 -4.04
C GLN A 57 -22.13 -10.76 -5.42
N ARG A 58 -20.93 -10.79 -6.02
CA ARG A 58 -20.66 -11.46 -7.32
C ARG A 58 -20.44 -12.97 -7.20
N LYS A 59 -20.30 -13.49 -5.98
CA LYS A 59 -20.12 -14.93 -5.70
C LYS A 59 -21.48 -15.59 -5.50
#